data_AF-A0A259D9W1-F1
#
_entry.id   AF-A0A259D9W1-F1
#
_cell.length_a   1.000
_cell.length_b   1.000
_cell.length_c   1.000
_cell.angle_alpha   90.00
_cell.angle_beta   90.00
_cell.angle_gamma   90.00
#
_symmetry.space_group_name_H-M   'P 1'
#
loop_
_entity.id
_entity.type
_entity.pdbx_description
1 polymer ?
#
loop_
_entity_poly.entity_id
_entity_poly.type
_entity_poly.pdbx_seq_one_letter_code
_entity_poly.pdbx_strand_id
1 'polypeptide(L)'
;MRFFEFQTPKVQKPLSPAQARIKALKDQAKRAQAAVKAERARQKIQAAQTTLNQLESNSMSKTYRALHKPNNPYSAWIGIGTYGSFNDALAAVLRKKKQGSIAVQIQDGTKMAVYSS
;
A
#
# COMPACT_ATOMS: atom_id res chain seq x y z
N MET A 1 5.79 -71.17 14.93
CA MET A 1 5.27 -70.19 15.92
C MET A 1 6.13 -68.94 15.84
N ARG A 2 5.53 -67.75 15.71
CA ARG A 2 6.26 -66.47 15.56
C ARG A 2 6.21 -65.74 16.90
N PHE A 3 7.36 -65.68 17.57
CA PHE A 3 7.57 -64.97 18.83
C PHE A 3 7.40 -63.47 18.59
N PHE A 4 6.46 -62.85 19.29
CA PHE A 4 6.33 -61.39 19.34
C PHE A 4 7.19 -60.89 20.50
N GLU A 5 8.32 -60.26 20.18
CA GLU A 5 9.15 -59.59 21.18
C GLU A 5 8.44 -58.30 21.62
N PHE A 6 8.06 -58.22 22.90
CA PHE A 6 7.58 -56.98 23.50
C PHE A 6 8.78 -56.05 23.71
N GLN A 7 8.89 -54.99 22.91
CA GLN A 7 9.84 -53.92 23.22
C GLN A 7 9.42 -53.22 24.52
N THR A 8 10.26 -53.33 25.54
CA THR A 8 10.02 -52.68 26.82
C THR A 8 10.07 -51.16 26.65
N PRO A 9 9.04 -50.42 27.12
CA PRO A 9 9.04 -48.96 26.99
C PRO A 9 10.17 -48.37 27.83
N LYS A 10 11.00 -47.50 27.20
CA LYS A 10 12.08 -46.79 27.89
C LYS A 10 11.48 -45.85 28.95
N VAL A 11 11.55 -46.25 30.22
CA VAL A 11 11.12 -45.45 31.37
C VAL A 11 12.05 -44.24 31.50
N GLN A 12 11.57 -43.05 31.14
CA GLN A 12 12.32 -41.81 31.31
C GLN A 12 12.28 -41.41 32.79
N LYS A 13 13.45 -41.30 33.43
CA LYS A 13 13.55 -40.83 34.81
C LYS A 13 12.99 -39.41 34.93
N PRO A 14 12.21 -39.10 35.98
CA PRO A 14 11.74 -37.74 36.20
C PRO A 14 12.93 -36.78 36.35
N LEU A 15 12.81 -35.60 35.76
CA LEU A 15 13.86 -34.57 35.85
C LEU A 15 14.09 -34.20 37.32
N SER A 16 15.36 -33.95 37.68
CA SER A 16 15.65 -33.37 38.99
C SER A 16 15.00 -31.98 39.08
N PRO A 17 14.68 -31.49 40.30
CA PRO A 17 14.07 -30.16 40.47
C PRO A 17 14.84 -29.02 39.76
N ALA A 18 16.18 -29.10 39.74
CA ALA A 18 17.02 -28.14 39.03
C ALA A 18 16.88 -28.24 37.50
N GLN A 19 16.83 -29.45 36.96
CA GLN A 19 16.62 -29.68 35.52
C GLN A 19 15.23 -29.20 35.09
N ALA A 20 14.20 -29.43 35.91
CA ALA A 20 12.84 -28.97 35.65
C ALA A 20 12.78 -27.44 35.58
N ARG A 21 13.46 -26.74 36.49
CA ARG A 21 13.56 -25.27 36.47
C ARG A 21 14.24 -24.75 35.21
N ILE A 22 15.37 -25.34 34.81
CA ILE A 22 16.07 -24.96 33.58
C ILE A 22 15.20 -25.19 32.35
N LYS A 23 14.49 -26.33 32.31
CA LYS A 23 13.54 -26.63 31.22
C LYS A 23 12.41 -25.60 31.17
N ALA A 24 11.81 -25.25 32.30
CA ALA A 24 10.74 -24.25 32.37
C ALA A 24 11.20 -22.88 31.86
N LEU A 25 12.42 -22.44 32.22
CA LEU A 25 13.00 -21.19 31.73
C LEU A 25 13.27 -21.22 30.23
N LYS A 26 13.79 -22.32 29.69
CA LYS A 26 14.00 -22.48 28.23
C LYS A 26 12.66 -22.44 27.48
N ASP A 27 11.64 -23.12 28.00
CA ASP A 27 10.30 -23.15 27.43
C ASP A 27 9.64 -21.77 27.49
N GLN A 28 9.88 -21.00 28.55
CA GLN A 28 9.43 -19.61 28.66
C GLN A 28 10.13 -18.70 27.64
N ALA A 29 11.46 -18.79 27.53
CA ALA A 29 12.23 -18.00 26.57
C ALA A 29 11.80 -18.29 25.12
N LYS A 30 11.59 -19.56 24.77
CA LYS A 30 11.14 -19.95 23.44
C LYS A 30 9.74 -19.42 23.12
N ARG A 31 8.81 -19.47 24.08
CA ARG A 31 7.47 -18.88 23.93
C ARG A 31 7.53 -17.36 23.77
N ALA A 32 8.35 -16.68 24.56
CA ALA A 32 8.53 -15.23 24.47
C ALA A 32 9.13 -14.81 23.10
N GLN A 33 10.14 -15.53 22.62
CA GLN A 33 10.73 -15.29 21.29
C GLN A 33 9.71 -15.45 20.17
N ALA A 34 8.89 -16.52 20.23
CA ALA A 34 7.83 -16.75 19.25
C ALA A 34 6.79 -15.62 19.27
N ALA A 35 6.37 -15.16 20.46
CA ALA A 35 5.43 -14.06 20.62
C ALA A 35 5.97 -12.74 20.06
N VAL A 36 7.23 -12.39 20.37
CA VAL A 36 7.87 -11.16 19.83
C VAL A 36 7.97 -11.21 18.31
N LYS A 37 8.31 -12.36 17.73
CA LYS A 37 8.39 -12.52 16.27
C LYS A 37 7.01 -12.36 15.63
N ALA A 38 5.97 -12.94 16.23
CA ALA A 38 4.60 -12.82 15.74
C ALA A 38 4.10 -11.37 15.80
N GLU A 39 4.42 -10.64 16.87
CA GLU A 39 4.03 -9.24 17.03
C GLU A 39 4.71 -8.33 16.01
N ARG A 40 6.03 -8.50 15.78
CA ARG A 40 6.73 -7.78 14.70
C ARG A 40 6.14 -8.05 13.33
N ALA A 41 5.72 -9.29 13.05
CA ALA A 41 5.05 -9.62 11.80
C ALA A 41 3.70 -8.89 11.67
N ARG A 42 2.91 -8.83 12.75
CA ARG A 42 1.65 -8.07 12.79
C ARG A 42 1.88 -6.58 12.55
N GLN A 43 2.86 -5.98 13.23
CA GLN A 43 3.22 -4.58 13.04
C GLN A 43 3.64 -4.28 11.61
N LYS A 44 4.43 -5.16 10.98
CA LYS A 44 4.82 -5.02 9.58
C LYS A 44 3.62 -5.05 8.65
N ILE A 45 2.66 -5.95 8.88
CA ILE A 45 1.43 -6.04 8.09
C ILE A 45 0.57 -4.79 8.28
N GLN A 46 0.42 -4.32 9.51
CA GLN A 46 -0.35 -3.10 9.81
C GLN A 46 0.28 -1.86 9.17
N ALA A 47 1.60 -1.73 9.22
CA ALA A 47 2.32 -0.66 8.56
C ALA A 47 2.12 -0.71 7.04
N ALA A 48 2.26 -1.91 6.43
CA ALA A 48 2.02 -2.08 5.00
C ALA A 48 0.58 -1.71 4.61
N GLN A 49 -0.43 -2.13 5.39
CA GLN A 49 -1.82 -1.78 5.14
C GLN A 49 -2.08 -0.28 5.24
N THR A 50 -1.45 0.39 6.21
CA THR A 50 -1.56 1.84 6.36
C THR A 50 -0.99 2.56 5.15
N THR A 51 0.17 2.13 4.67
CA THR A 51 0.79 2.67 3.45
C THR A 51 -0.09 2.44 2.23
N LEU A 52 -0.68 1.25 2.07
CA LEU A 52 -1.60 0.96 0.96
C LEU A 52 -2.83 1.87 1.01
N ASN A 53 -3.43 2.06 2.18
CA ASN A 53 -4.60 2.93 2.32
C ASN A 53 -4.28 4.40 1.98
N GLN A 54 -3.08 4.89 2.30
CA GLN A 54 -2.63 6.23 1.91
C GLN A 54 -2.39 6.37 0.40
N LEU A 55 -1.89 5.31 -0.25
CA LEU A 55 -1.72 5.30 -1.70
C LEU A 55 -3.07 5.22 -2.42
N GLU A 56 -4.00 4.42 -1.91
CA GLU A 56 -5.36 4.34 -2.45
C GLU A 56 -6.10 5.66 -2.27
N SER A 57 -6.05 6.30 -1.09
CA SER A 57 -6.69 7.60 -0.89
C SER A 57 -6.13 8.68 -1.83
N ASN A 58 -4.83 8.66 -2.12
CA ASN A 58 -4.21 9.53 -3.13
C ASN A 58 -4.60 9.16 -4.58
N SER A 59 -4.89 7.90 -4.87
CA SER A 59 -5.31 7.44 -6.20
C SER A 59 -6.79 7.74 -6.50
N MET A 60 -7.64 7.74 -5.48
CA MET A 60 -9.10 7.80 -5.59
C MET A 60 -9.70 9.17 -5.96
N SER A 61 -8.89 10.22 -6.14
CA SER A 61 -9.35 11.53 -6.62
C SER A 61 -8.38 12.16 -7.61
N LYS A 62 -7.96 11.42 -8.64
CA LYS A 62 -7.31 12.03 -9.82
C LYS A 62 -8.34 12.75 -10.68
N THR A 63 -8.79 13.90 -10.20
CA THR A 63 -9.54 14.86 -11.01
C THR A 63 -8.58 15.67 -11.86
N TYR A 64 -8.92 15.85 -13.13
CA TYR A 64 -8.15 16.62 -14.08
C TYR A 64 -8.92 17.88 -14.47
N ARG A 65 -8.34 19.05 -14.24
CA ARG A 65 -8.91 20.34 -14.63
C ARG A 65 -8.37 20.74 -15.99
N ALA A 66 -9.25 20.86 -16.97
CA ALA A 66 -8.89 21.30 -18.32
C ALA A 66 -8.99 22.82 -18.42
N LEU A 67 -7.95 23.45 -18.95
CA LEU A 67 -7.78 24.89 -19.07
C LEU A 67 -7.38 25.26 -20.50
N HIS A 68 -7.74 26.47 -20.94
CA HIS A 68 -7.25 27.04 -22.19
C HIS A 68 -7.02 28.54 -22.10
N LYS A 69 -6.17 29.07 -22.98
CA LYS A 69 -6.04 30.50 -23.25
C LYS A 69 -6.76 30.81 -24.58
N PRO A 70 -7.64 31.82 -24.60
CA PRO A 70 -8.32 32.26 -25.81
C PRO A 70 -7.33 32.99 -26.75
N ASN A 71 -7.83 33.82 -27.66
CA ASN A 71 -7.09 34.54 -28.71
C ASN A 71 -6.03 35.56 -28.25
N ASN A 72 -5.65 35.63 -26.96
CA ASN A 72 -4.61 36.54 -26.47
C ASN A 72 -3.66 35.84 -25.47
N PRO A 73 -2.32 35.81 -25.71
CA PRO A 73 -1.32 35.13 -24.86
C PRO A 73 -1.29 35.63 -23.42
N TYR A 74 -1.63 36.90 -23.21
CA TYR A 74 -1.66 37.53 -21.89
C TYR A 74 -2.97 37.29 -21.14
N SER A 75 -3.97 36.65 -21.77
CA SER A 75 -5.23 36.31 -21.09
C SER A 75 -5.02 35.25 -20.01
N ALA A 76 -5.80 35.32 -18.92
CA ALA A 76 -5.80 34.30 -17.89
C ALA A 76 -6.24 32.93 -18.46
N TRP A 77 -5.83 31.85 -17.78
CA TRP A 77 -6.32 30.52 -18.08
C TRP A 77 -7.82 30.41 -17.76
N ILE A 78 -8.61 30.00 -18.74
CA ILE A 78 -10.06 29.80 -18.61
C ILE A 78 -10.33 28.31 -18.42
N GLY A 79 -11.21 27.98 -17.46
CA GLY A 79 -11.63 26.62 -17.19
C GLY A 79 -12.60 26.09 -18.23
N ILE A 80 -12.29 24.91 -18.79
CA ILE A 80 -13.19 24.16 -19.67
C ILE A 80 -14.09 23.24 -18.83
N GLY A 81 -13.53 22.61 -17.80
CA GLY A 81 -14.24 21.68 -16.91
C GLY A 81 -13.28 20.84 -16.05
N THR A 82 -13.86 20.05 -15.15
CA THR A 82 -13.15 19.06 -14.32
C THR A 82 -13.59 17.67 -14.75
N TYR A 83 -12.64 16.76 -14.95
CA TYR A 83 -12.85 15.42 -15.51
C TYR A 83 -12.28 14.36 -14.58
N GLY A 84 -12.90 13.17 -14.52
CA GLY A 84 -12.40 12.04 -13.72
C GLY A 84 -11.28 11.24 -14.38
N SER A 85 -10.95 11.55 -15.65
CA SER A 85 -9.93 10.86 -16.44
C SER A 85 -9.09 11.87 -17.22
N PHE A 86 -7.80 11.56 -17.36
CA PHE A 86 -6.88 12.37 -18.17
C PHE A 86 -7.30 12.40 -19.64
N ASN A 87 -7.79 11.28 -20.19
CA ASN A 87 -8.17 11.18 -21.60
C ASN A 87 -9.37 12.07 -21.94
N ASP A 88 -10.35 12.17 -21.04
CA ASP A 88 -11.51 13.04 -21.23
C ASP A 88 -11.11 14.52 -21.17
N ALA A 89 -10.26 14.87 -20.19
CA ALA A 89 -9.67 16.20 -20.12
C ALA A 89 -8.86 16.54 -21.37
N LEU A 90 -8.07 15.58 -21.89
CA LEU A 90 -7.28 15.70 -23.10
C LEU A 90 -8.16 15.96 -24.33
N ALA A 91 -9.23 15.18 -24.49
CA ALA A 91 -10.19 15.41 -25.57
C ALA A 91 -10.79 16.83 -25.49
N ALA A 92 -11.16 17.28 -24.29
CA ALA A 92 -11.73 18.61 -24.09
C ALA A 92 -10.74 19.75 -24.44
N VAL A 93 -9.50 19.68 -23.97
CA VAL A 93 -8.47 20.69 -24.31
C VAL A 93 -8.14 20.69 -25.80
N LEU A 94 -8.00 19.52 -26.43
CA LEU A 94 -7.68 19.43 -27.86
C LEU A 94 -8.82 19.98 -28.72
N ARG A 95 -10.08 19.76 -28.34
CA ARG A 95 -11.23 20.40 -28.99
C ARG A 95 -11.15 21.92 -28.90
N LYS A 96 -10.78 22.48 -27.74
CA LYS A 96 -10.62 23.93 -27.56
C LYS A 96 -9.43 24.50 -28.34
N LYS A 97 -8.33 23.77 -28.43
CA LYS A 97 -7.17 24.13 -29.27
C LYS A 97 -7.57 24.21 -30.74
N LYS A 98 -8.31 23.20 -31.24
CA LYS A 98 -8.86 23.20 -32.61
C LYS A 98 -9.85 24.35 -32.87
N GLN A 99 -10.54 24.84 -31.83
CA GLN A 99 -11.45 26.00 -31.90
C GLN A 99 -10.72 27.36 -31.90
N GLY A 100 -9.38 27.39 -31.91
CA GLY A 100 -8.61 28.63 -31.98
C GLY A 100 -8.08 29.13 -30.63
N SER A 101 -8.05 28.28 -29.60
CA SER A 101 -7.30 28.59 -28.37
C SER A 101 -5.81 28.53 -28.66
N ILE A 102 -5.06 29.53 -28.22
CA ILE A 102 -3.61 29.64 -28.49
C ILE A 102 -2.78 28.70 -27.64
N ALA A 103 -3.29 28.32 -26.46
CA ALA A 103 -2.63 27.40 -25.55
C ALA A 103 -3.68 26.63 -24.75
N VAL A 104 -3.35 25.41 -24.40
CA VAL A 104 -4.19 24.55 -23.57
C VAL A 104 -3.36 23.85 -22.51
N GLN A 105 -3.96 23.59 -21.36
CA GLN A 105 -3.29 22.95 -20.24
C GLN A 105 -4.25 22.02 -19.50
N ILE A 106 -3.72 20.92 -18.97
CA ILE A 106 -4.43 20.06 -18.03
C ILE A 106 -3.68 20.11 -16.71
N GLN A 107 -4.42 20.34 -15.63
CA GLN A 107 -3.91 20.28 -14.27
C GLN A 107 -4.47 19.04 -13.57
N ASP A 108 -3.68 18.42 -12.70
CA ASP A 108 -4.17 17.37 -11.81
C ASP A 108 -4.87 17.94 -10.56
N GLY A 109 -5.31 17.08 -9.64
CA GLY A 109 -5.97 17.48 -8.39
C GLY A 109 -5.08 18.31 -7.46
N THR A 110 -3.76 18.27 -7.65
CA THR A 110 -2.77 19.10 -6.93
C THR A 110 -2.44 20.41 -7.64
N LYS A 111 -3.16 20.72 -8.74
CA LYS A 111 -2.97 21.90 -9.61
C LYS A 111 -1.65 21.87 -10.40
N MET A 112 -0.99 20.73 -10.47
CA MET A 112 0.24 20.57 -11.25
C MET A 112 -0.12 20.39 -12.73
N ALA A 113 0.56 21.13 -13.60
CA ALA A 113 0.37 21.00 -15.04
C ALA A 113 0.93 19.65 -15.52
N VAL A 114 0.04 18.76 -15.95
CA VAL A 114 0.38 17.42 -16.47
C VAL A 114 0.45 17.38 -17.99
N TYR A 115 -0.16 18.37 -18.65
CA TYR A 115 -0.10 18.56 -20.10
C TYR A 115 -0.18 20.04 -20.41
N SER A 116 0.61 20.52 -21.37
CA SER A 116 0.54 21.89 -21.88
C SER A 116 0.93 21.89 -23.35
N SER A 117 0.19 22.60 -24.19
CA SER A 117 0.44 22.68 -25.64
C SER A 117 -0.06 23.97 -26.24
#